data_AF-A0A6P8GKC4-F1
#
_entry.id   AF-A0A6P8GKC4-F1
#
_cell.length_a   1.000
_cell.length_b   1.000
_cell.length_c   1.000
_cell.angle_alpha   90.00
_cell.angle_beta   90.00
_cell.angle_gamma   90.00
#
_symmetry.space_group_name_H-M   'P 1'
#
loop_
_entity.id
_entity.type
_entity.pdbx_description
1 polymer ?
#
loop_
_entity_poly.entity_id
_entity_poly.type
_entity_poly.pdbx_seq_one_letter_code
_entity_poly.pdbx_strand_id
1 'polypeptide(L)'
;MHSSGHSWESLLQTKSPTEMEELHNQTPEYNNTGPTVILDHFYNIALIVHCLIFAVALPVISMAIYGLLSQVETNYVAPVYVINLLISDLIQISARMILGVLRKMHLLKDMFTFKLIYMFGVGLNICFMVCISAERYAMIAHPVRYRNMRNMRTSVFVSVAVCILSVTLTTTSIYLLEVVLVVLLLPYPLVVFFFMGTWKALSRTSVPRNDQRQIMAILGLVLCIYTILFLPYIVWLIIVDIKLSSVNIDHTSSLKWRIFCGILVALNPLFDSLLYVLMRKDAKYIFSALFCCFYKRREENTDPTNVTEAQV
;
A
#
# COMPACT_ATOMS: atom_id res chain seq x y z
N MET A 1 49.48 23.39 38.05
CA MET A 1 50.89 23.81 37.94
C MET A 1 51.71 22.57 37.65
N HIS A 2 52.24 22.45 36.41
CA HIS A 2 53.24 21.46 35.94
C HIS A 2 52.91 19.96 36.08
N SER A 3 53.31 19.03 35.21
CA SER A 3 53.91 19.00 33.88
C SER A 3 53.92 17.51 33.53
N SER A 4 53.19 17.07 32.50
CA SER A 4 53.31 15.71 31.97
C SER A 4 53.08 15.71 30.45
N GLY A 5 53.64 16.73 29.80
CA GLY A 5 53.57 16.95 28.36
C GLY A 5 54.87 16.63 27.60
N HIS A 6 55.84 15.94 28.20
CA HIS A 6 57.16 15.73 27.58
C HIS A 6 57.54 14.26 27.30
N SER A 7 56.63 13.29 27.45
CA SER A 7 56.97 11.87 27.28
C SER A 7 56.73 11.31 25.87
N TRP A 8 55.91 11.95 25.04
CA TRP A 8 55.59 11.42 23.70
C TRP A 8 56.48 11.99 22.60
N GLU A 9 56.99 13.22 22.78
CA GLU A 9 57.89 13.87 21.82
C GLU A 9 59.27 13.21 21.77
N SER A 10 59.74 12.65 22.90
CA SER A 10 61.03 11.94 22.98
C SER A 10 61.00 10.54 22.35
N LEU A 11 59.82 9.93 22.17
CA LEU A 11 59.65 8.66 21.47
C LEU A 11 59.56 8.82 19.94
N LEU A 12 59.25 10.02 19.45
CA LEU A 12 59.20 10.33 18.01
C LEU A 12 60.58 10.69 17.43
N GLN A 13 61.53 11.13 18.26
CA GLN A 13 62.87 11.52 17.81
C GLN A 13 63.86 10.36 17.65
N THR A 14 63.51 9.14 18.07
CA THR A 14 64.42 7.97 18.01
C THR A 14 64.02 6.92 16.97
N LYS A 15 62.93 7.12 16.23
CA LYS A 15 62.44 6.12 15.27
C LYS A 15 62.93 6.41 13.85
N SER A 16 63.54 5.41 13.23
CA SER A 16 64.04 5.49 11.85
C SER A 16 62.88 5.64 10.84
N PRO A 17 63.10 6.22 9.64
CA PRO A 17 62.03 6.49 8.66
C PRO A 17 61.19 5.26 8.31
N THR A 18 61.80 4.08 8.36
CA THR A 18 61.19 2.77 8.10
C THR A 18 60.18 2.34 9.17
N GLU A 19 60.33 2.78 10.42
CA GLU A 19 59.47 2.38 11.53
C GLU A 19 58.26 3.32 11.74
N MET A 20 58.24 4.47 11.07
CA MET A 20 57.09 5.38 10.98
C MET A 20 56.10 4.92 9.89
N GLU A 21 56.59 4.21 8.89
CA GLU A 21 55.78 3.61 7.83
C GLU A 21 55.00 2.38 8.33
N GLU A 22 55.55 1.60 9.26
CA GLU A 22 54.84 0.48 9.90
C GLU A 22 53.74 0.91 10.88
N LEU A 23 53.87 2.07 11.54
CA LEU A 23 52.82 2.59 12.44
C LEU A 23 51.62 3.15 11.66
N HIS A 24 51.86 3.73 10.48
CA HIS A 24 50.77 4.21 9.61
C HIS A 24 49.98 3.04 8.98
N ASN A 25 50.56 1.84 8.95
CA ASN A 25 49.94 0.66 8.35
C ASN A 25 49.13 -0.21 9.34
N GLN A 26 48.98 0.24 10.60
CA GLN A 26 48.23 -0.48 11.65
C GLN A 26 47.06 0.29 12.24
N THR A 27 46.59 1.37 11.61
CA THR A 27 45.20 1.78 11.82
C THR A 27 44.30 0.74 11.17
N PRO A 28 43.42 0.02 11.90
CA PRO A 28 42.45 -0.86 11.27
C PRO A 28 41.64 -0.02 10.29
N GLU A 29 41.77 -0.35 9.01
CA GLU A 29 40.93 0.12 7.94
C GLU A 29 39.50 -0.26 8.32
N TYR A 30 38.77 0.66 8.95
CA TYR A 30 37.38 0.45 9.29
C TYR A 30 36.64 0.40 7.96
N ASN A 31 36.43 -0.83 7.47
CA ASN A 31 35.79 -1.19 6.21
C ASN A 31 34.34 -0.66 6.14
N ASN A 32 34.21 0.66 5.92
CA ASN A 32 32.97 1.37 5.66
C ASN A 32 32.28 0.93 4.34
N THR A 33 32.96 0.10 3.56
CA THR A 33 32.53 -0.41 2.25
C THR A 33 31.48 -1.52 2.38
N GLY A 34 31.50 -2.31 3.46
CA GLY A 34 30.55 -3.42 3.64
C GLY A 34 29.08 -2.99 3.81
N PRO A 35 28.75 -2.08 4.75
CA PRO A 35 27.36 -1.68 5.03
C PRO A 35 26.72 -0.88 3.89
N THR A 36 27.50 -0.07 3.18
CA THR A 36 27.03 0.81 2.10
C THR A 36 26.69 0.01 0.83
N VAL A 37 27.50 -0.99 0.48
CA VAL A 37 27.28 -1.87 -0.67
C VAL A 37 26.02 -2.75 -0.49
N ILE A 38 25.80 -3.28 0.72
CA ILE A 38 24.61 -4.10 1.01
C ILE A 38 23.33 -3.25 0.91
N LEU A 39 23.37 -2.02 1.43
CA LEU A 39 22.25 -1.09 1.37
C LEU A 39 21.88 -0.73 -0.07
N ASP A 40 22.88 -0.43 -0.91
CA ASP A 40 22.68 -0.11 -2.31
C ASP A 40 22.07 -1.29 -3.09
N HIS A 41 22.54 -2.52 -2.83
CA HIS A 41 22.00 -3.72 -3.44
C HIS A 41 20.49 -3.90 -3.18
N PHE A 42 20.04 -3.78 -1.93
CA PHE A 42 18.62 -3.88 -1.58
C PHE A 42 17.76 -2.82 -2.27
N TYR A 43 18.30 -1.62 -2.42
CA TYR A 43 17.60 -0.53 -3.07
C TYR A 43 17.55 -0.64 -4.58
N ASN A 44 18.59 -1.20 -5.20
CA ASN A 44 18.59 -1.54 -6.62
C ASN A 44 17.53 -2.61 -6.91
N ILE A 45 17.41 -3.65 -6.06
CA ILE A 45 16.32 -4.64 -6.17
C ILE A 45 14.95 -3.95 -6.08
N ALA A 46 14.75 -3.08 -5.07
CA ALA A 46 13.50 -2.37 -4.91
C ALA A 46 13.17 -1.47 -6.12
N LEU A 47 14.17 -0.82 -6.72
CA LEU A 47 14.01 -0.02 -7.93
C LEU A 47 13.57 -0.87 -9.13
N ILE A 48 14.19 -2.04 -9.34
CA ILE A 48 13.83 -2.98 -10.40
C ILE A 48 12.39 -3.44 -10.22
N VAL A 49 12.01 -3.83 -9.00
CA VAL A 49 10.63 -4.26 -8.69
C VAL A 49 9.64 -3.13 -8.95
N HIS A 50 9.92 -1.90 -8.51
CA HIS A 50 9.05 -0.76 -8.79
C HIS A 50 8.95 -0.44 -10.29
N CYS A 51 10.01 -0.64 -11.07
CA CYS A 51 9.98 -0.48 -12.52
C CYS A 51 9.07 -1.51 -13.19
N LEU A 52 9.17 -2.79 -12.78
CA LEU A 52 8.28 -3.85 -13.27
C LEU A 52 6.82 -3.57 -12.92
N ILE A 53 6.56 -3.17 -11.67
CA ILE A 53 5.21 -2.81 -11.23
C ILE A 53 4.69 -1.61 -12.01
N PHE A 54 5.51 -0.56 -12.22
CA PHE A 54 5.12 0.60 -13.01
C PHE A 54 4.77 0.22 -14.45
N ALA A 55 5.59 -0.60 -15.10
CA ALA A 55 5.38 -1.06 -16.47
C ALA A 55 4.08 -1.85 -16.65
N VAL A 56 3.64 -2.61 -15.63
CA VAL A 56 2.39 -3.37 -15.65
C VAL A 56 1.20 -2.53 -15.19
N ALA A 57 1.35 -1.77 -14.10
CA ALA A 57 0.26 -1.01 -13.50
C ALA A 57 -0.18 0.14 -14.40
N LEU A 58 0.74 0.84 -15.07
CA LEU A 58 0.41 1.96 -15.95
C LEU A 58 -0.60 1.57 -17.04
N PRO A 59 -0.36 0.57 -17.91
CA PRO A 59 -1.32 0.19 -18.94
C PRO A 59 -2.63 -0.36 -18.35
N VAL A 60 -2.58 -1.09 -17.23
CA VAL A 60 -3.77 -1.63 -16.57
C VAL A 60 -4.67 -0.50 -16.05
N ILE A 61 -4.09 0.48 -15.37
CA ILE A 61 -4.81 1.67 -14.86
C ILE A 61 -5.34 2.49 -16.03
N SER A 62 -4.55 2.72 -17.08
CA SER A 62 -4.99 3.46 -18.26
C SER A 62 -6.19 2.78 -18.94
N MET A 63 -6.15 1.46 -19.10
CA MET A 63 -7.27 0.67 -19.65
C MET A 63 -8.50 0.74 -18.75
N ALA A 64 -8.30 0.69 -17.42
CA ALA A 64 -9.39 0.84 -16.47
C ALA A 64 -10.04 2.23 -16.60
N ILE A 65 -9.26 3.32 -16.52
CA ILE A 65 -9.75 4.70 -16.66
C ILE A 65 -10.49 4.87 -17.99
N TYR A 66 -9.91 4.42 -19.11
CA TYR A 66 -10.57 4.49 -20.42
C TYR A 66 -11.93 3.77 -20.42
N GLY A 67 -11.98 2.56 -19.86
CA GLY A 67 -13.22 1.80 -19.71
C GLY A 67 -14.27 2.51 -18.84
N LEU A 68 -13.86 3.13 -17.72
CA LEU A 68 -14.77 3.93 -16.88
C LEU A 68 -15.27 5.16 -17.63
N LEU A 69 -14.40 5.90 -18.31
CA LEU A 69 -14.78 7.11 -19.04
C LEU A 69 -15.79 6.81 -20.14
N SER A 70 -15.60 5.72 -20.88
CA SER A 70 -16.58 5.24 -21.87
C SER A 70 -17.91 4.83 -21.23
N GLN A 71 -17.89 4.34 -19.98
CA GLN A 71 -19.10 3.98 -19.24
C GLN A 71 -19.85 5.20 -18.65
N VAL A 72 -19.17 6.30 -18.36
CA VAL A 72 -19.78 7.54 -17.84
C VAL A 72 -20.81 8.11 -18.82
N GLU A 73 -20.60 7.95 -20.13
CA GLU A 73 -21.53 8.41 -21.17
C GLU A 73 -22.87 7.65 -21.19
N THR A 74 -22.97 6.48 -20.53
CA THR A 74 -24.13 5.57 -20.63
C THR A 74 -24.92 5.37 -19.32
N ASN A 75 -24.72 6.23 -18.31
CA ASN A 75 -25.27 6.24 -16.93
C ASN A 75 -24.37 5.56 -15.88
N TYR A 76 -24.04 6.26 -14.77
CA TYR A 76 -23.95 5.87 -13.33
C TYR A 76 -22.98 6.79 -12.55
N VAL A 77 -23.17 6.91 -11.21
CA VAL A 77 -22.41 7.77 -10.26
C VAL A 77 -21.34 7.03 -9.44
N ALA A 78 -21.34 5.69 -9.50
CA ALA A 78 -20.26 4.85 -9.00
C ALA A 78 -18.86 5.05 -9.63
N PRO A 79 -18.67 5.57 -10.87
CA PRO A 79 -17.33 5.68 -11.45
C PRO A 79 -16.48 6.80 -10.86
N VAL A 80 -17.05 7.84 -10.23
CA VAL A 80 -16.26 9.01 -9.80
C VAL A 80 -15.25 8.65 -8.70
N TYR A 81 -15.67 7.92 -7.66
CA TYR A 81 -14.75 7.50 -6.60
C TYR A 81 -13.67 6.55 -7.12
N VAL A 82 -14.01 5.68 -8.07
CA VAL A 82 -13.06 4.73 -8.68
C VAL A 82 -12.09 5.45 -9.63
N ILE A 83 -12.55 6.43 -10.41
CA ILE A 83 -11.67 7.26 -11.24
C ILE A 83 -10.67 7.99 -10.34
N ASN A 84 -11.13 8.59 -9.25
CA ASN A 84 -10.23 9.29 -8.32
C ASN A 84 -9.28 8.34 -7.59
N LEU A 85 -9.72 7.11 -7.28
CA LEU A 85 -8.86 6.03 -6.77
C LEU A 85 -7.74 5.70 -7.78
N LEU A 86 -8.08 5.48 -9.04
CA LEU A 86 -7.13 5.17 -10.12
C LEU A 86 -6.19 6.34 -10.45
N ILE A 87 -6.67 7.58 -10.36
CA ILE A 87 -5.83 8.78 -10.49
C ILE A 87 -4.84 8.84 -9.32
N SER A 88 -5.30 8.54 -8.10
CA SER A 88 -4.42 8.46 -6.94
C SER A 88 -3.34 7.40 -7.10
N ASP A 89 -3.69 6.24 -7.66
CA ASP A 89 -2.72 5.19 -7.98
C ASP A 89 -1.67 5.64 -9.01
N LEU A 90 -2.10 6.38 -10.05
CA LEU A 90 -1.19 6.96 -11.03
C LEU A 90 -0.18 7.91 -10.37
N ILE A 91 -0.64 8.74 -9.44
CA ILE A 91 0.22 9.63 -8.64
C ILE A 91 1.21 8.80 -7.80
N GLN A 92 0.75 7.72 -7.16
CA GLN A 92 1.62 6.88 -6.33
C GLN A 92 2.70 6.15 -7.14
N ILE A 93 2.35 5.52 -8.26
CA ILE A 93 3.32 4.76 -9.06
C ILE A 93 4.35 5.70 -9.72
N SER A 94 3.91 6.87 -10.19
CA SER A 94 4.79 7.86 -10.80
C SER A 94 5.74 8.47 -9.77
N ALA A 95 5.22 8.95 -8.64
CA ALA A 95 6.03 9.52 -7.57
C ALA A 95 7.07 8.53 -7.03
N ARG A 96 6.69 7.25 -6.90
CA ARG A 96 7.59 6.21 -6.41
C ARG A 96 8.69 5.83 -7.41
N MET A 97 8.35 5.73 -8.70
CA MET A 97 9.33 5.49 -9.76
C MET A 97 10.36 6.63 -9.80
N ILE A 98 9.89 7.88 -9.78
CA ILE A 98 10.76 9.07 -9.74
C ILE A 98 11.63 9.06 -8.47
N LEU A 99 11.06 8.78 -7.30
CA LEU A 99 11.81 8.70 -6.05
C LEU A 99 12.91 7.62 -6.09
N GLY A 100 12.66 6.49 -6.76
CA GLY A 100 13.65 5.45 -6.97
C GLY A 100 14.81 5.89 -7.85
N VAL A 101 14.52 6.54 -8.98
CA VAL A 101 15.52 7.06 -9.93
C VAL A 101 16.35 8.19 -9.30
N LEU A 102 15.67 9.13 -8.65
CA LEU A 102 16.29 10.30 -8.03
C LEU A 102 17.26 9.91 -6.91
N ARG A 103 16.90 8.86 -6.16
CA ARG A 103 17.76 8.30 -5.11
C ARG A 103 19.02 7.65 -5.68
N LYS A 104 18.92 6.97 -6.83
CA LYS A 104 20.08 6.42 -7.55
C LYS A 104 21.01 7.53 -8.07
N MET A 105 20.46 8.69 -8.42
CA MET A 105 21.23 9.86 -8.85
C MET A 105 21.72 10.74 -7.67
N HIS A 106 21.52 10.32 -6.42
CA HIS A 106 21.90 11.06 -5.21
C HIS A 106 21.33 12.50 -5.11
N LEU A 107 20.21 12.80 -5.78
CA LEU A 107 19.58 14.12 -5.78
C LEU A 107 18.61 14.29 -4.60
N LEU A 108 19.17 14.46 -3.39
CA LEU A 108 18.41 14.44 -2.13
C LEU A 108 17.36 15.57 -1.99
N LYS A 109 17.57 16.73 -2.63
CA LYS A 109 16.71 17.91 -2.48
C LYS A 109 15.30 17.66 -3.02
N ASP A 110 15.17 17.01 -4.18
CA ASP A 110 13.88 16.75 -4.81
C ASP A 110 13.17 15.53 -4.20
N MET A 111 13.88 14.70 -3.43
CA MET A 111 13.31 13.49 -2.82
C MET A 111 12.23 13.83 -1.80
N PHE A 112 12.39 14.92 -1.06
CA PHE A 112 11.39 15.36 -0.07
C PHE A 112 10.05 15.67 -0.76
N THR A 113 10.09 16.41 -1.86
CA THR A 113 8.90 16.77 -2.64
C THR A 113 8.18 15.54 -3.18
N PHE A 114 8.90 14.62 -3.83
CA PHE A 114 8.28 13.39 -4.35
C PHE A 114 7.79 12.45 -3.24
N LYS A 115 8.43 12.46 -2.06
CA LYS A 115 7.94 11.74 -0.89
C LYS A 115 6.60 12.32 -0.41
N LEU A 116 6.43 13.64 -0.37
CA LEU A 116 5.16 14.28 -0.02
C LEU A 116 4.06 13.96 -1.03
N ILE A 117 4.37 14.01 -2.33
CA ILE A 117 3.42 13.64 -3.40
C ILE A 117 2.98 12.18 -3.24
N TYR A 118 3.93 11.28 -2.94
CA TYR A 118 3.63 9.89 -2.67
C TYR A 118 2.71 9.70 -1.44
N MET A 119 2.99 10.39 -0.33
CA MET A 119 2.15 10.33 0.88
C MET A 119 0.75 10.86 0.63
N PHE A 120 0.63 11.95 -0.15
CA PHE A 120 -0.65 12.48 -0.60
C PHE A 120 -1.45 11.47 -1.41
N GLY A 121 -0.81 10.78 -2.36
CA GLY A 121 -1.44 9.71 -3.13
C GLY A 121 -1.92 8.56 -2.23
N VAL A 122 -1.08 8.06 -1.32
CA VAL A 122 -1.49 7.01 -0.37
C VAL A 122 -2.70 7.44 0.46
N GLY A 123 -2.71 8.67 0.98
CA GLY A 123 -3.83 9.23 1.73
C GLY A 123 -5.12 9.30 0.90
N LEU A 124 -5.04 9.84 -0.33
CA LEU A 124 -6.18 9.89 -1.25
C LEU A 124 -6.76 8.50 -1.51
N ASN A 125 -5.89 7.52 -1.77
CA ASN A 125 -6.32 6.17 -2.10
C ASN A 125 -7.09 5.53 -0.94
N ILE A 126 -6.52 5.60 0.27
CA ILE A 126 -7.17 5.08 1.48
C ILE A 126 -8.51 5.80 1.74
N CYS A 127 -8.58 7.12 1.58
CA CYS A 127 -9.84 7.85 1.74
C CYS A 127 -10.89 7.42 0.70
N PHE A 128 -10.51 7.25 -0.57
CA PHE A 128 -11.45 6.78 -1.61
C PHE A 128 -11.89 5.32 -1.39
N MET A 129 -11.04 4.44 -0.88
CA MET A 129 -11.44 3.10 -0.46
C MET A 129 -12.53 3.12 0.63
N VAL A 130 -12.40 4.01 1.61
CA VAL A 130 -13.42 4.22 2.64
C VAL A 130 -14.70 4.77 2.03
N CYS A 131 -14.60 5.74 1.11
CA CYS A 131 -15.76 6.28 0.39
C CYS A 131 -16.50 5.20 -0.43
N ILE A 132 -15.76 4.35 -1.16
CA ILE A 132 -16.33 3.22 -1.91
C ILE A 132 -17.02 2.24 -0.95
N SER A 133 -16.39 1.93 0.19
CA SER A 133 -16.96 1.03 1.19
C SER A 133 -18.24 1.60 1.80
N ALA A 134 -18.23 2.88 2.15
CA ALA A 134 -19.40 3.59 2.67
C ALA A 134 -20.53 3.65 1.62
N GLU A 135 -20.21 3.90 0.35
CA GLU A 135 -21.19 3.92 -0.75
C GLU A 135 -21.85 2.54 -0.90
N ARG A 136 -21.04 1.47 -0.91
CA ARG A 136 -21.51 0.09 -1.07
C ARG A 136 -22.36 -0.37 0.12
N TYR A 137 -21.98 0.01 1.34
CA TYR A 137 -22.80 -0.22 2.54
C TYR A 137 -24.13 0.55 2.49
N ALA A 138 -24.10 1.85 2.14
CA ALA A 138 -25.30 2.69 2.07
C ALA A 138 -26.33 2.18 1.05
N MET A 139 -25.85 1.59 -0.06
CA MET A 139 -26.72 0.97 -1.07
C MET A 139 -27.59 -0.17 -0.49
N ILE A 140 -27.07 -0.94 0.47
CA ILE A 140 -27.79 -2.07 1.10
C ILE A 140 -28.58 -1.61 2.32
N ALA A 141 -27.96 -0.82 3.20
CA ALA A 141 -28.56 -0.44 4.48
C ALA A 141 -29.64 0.64 4.33
N HIS A 142 -29.47 1.60 3.40
CA HIS A 142 -30.33 2.78 3.27
C HIS A 142 -30.57 3.17 1.81
N PRO A 143 -31.37 2.41 1.04
CA PRO A 143 -31.55 2.62 -0.40
C PRO A 143 -32.14 4.00 -0.75
N VAL A 144 -33.00 4.56 0.12
CA VAL A 144 -33.58 5.91 -0.07
C VAL A 144 -32.53 7.01 0.10
N ARG A 145 -31.65 6.88 1.11
CA ARG A 145 -30.56 7.84 1.36
C ARG A 145 -29.49 7.73 0.28
N TYR A 146 -29.23 6.51 -0.21
CA TYR A 146 -28.35 6.25 -1.34
C TYR A 146 -28.85 6.94 -2.63
N ARG A 147 -30.15 6.89 -2.93
CA ARG A 147 -30.74 7.58 -4.09
C ARG A 147 -30.40 9.08 -4.11
N ASN A 148 -30.41 9.72 -2.94
CA ASN A 148 -30.06 11.13 -2.79
C ASN A 148 -28.53 11.36 -2.86
N MET A 149 -27.72 10.49 -2.26
CA MET A 149 -26.25 10.53 -2.36
C MET A 149 -25.73 10.27 -3.78
N ARG A 150 -26.52 9.60 -4.63
CA ARG A 150 -26.22 9.33 -6.04
C ARG A 150 -26.25 10.58 -6.93
N ASN A 151 -26.37 11.78 -6.39
CA ASN A 151 -26.25 12.99 -7.20
C ASN A 151 -24.78 13.22 -7.59
N MET A 152 -24.50 13.50 -8.87
CA MET A 152 -23.13 13.74 -9.37
C MET A 152 -22.42 14.86 -8.59
N ARG A 153 -23.17 15.90 -8.23
CA ARG A 153 -22.65 17.04 -7.45
C ARG A 153 -22.19 16.62 -6.07
N THR A 154 -22.89 15.70 -5.42
CA THR A 154 -22.52 15.18 -4.10
C THR A 154 -21.25 14.36 -4.19
N SER A 155 -21.09 13.50 -5.19
CA SER A 155 -19.87 12.71 -5.34
C SER A 155 -18.64 13.58 -5.66
N VAL A 156 -18.79 14.60 -6.51
CA VAL A 156 -17.73 15.58 -6.77
C VAL A 156 -17.39 16.35 -5.49
N PHE A 157 -18.39 16.83 -4.74
CA PHE A 157 -18.17 17.53 -3.49
C PHE A 157 -17.42 16.67 -2.45
N VAL A 158 -17.84 15.41 -2.27
CA VAL A 158 -17.14 14.45 -1.39
C VAL A 158 -15.70 14.23 -1.86
N SER A 159 -15.49 14.11 -3.18
CA SER A 159 -14.13 13.93 -3.73
C SER A 159 -13.24 15.14 -3.47
N VAL A 160 -13.75 16.36 -3.65
CA VAL A 160 -13.03 17.59 -3.31
C VAL A 160 -12.72 17.65 -1.82
N ALA A 161 -13.67 17.29 -0.96
CA ALA A 161 -13.46 17.22 0.49
C ALA A 161 -12.37 16.20 0.86
N VAL A 162 -12.36 15.03 0.21
CA VAL A 162 -11.31 14.01 0.36
C VAL A 162 -9.95 14.53 -0.10
N CYS A 163 -9.90 15.27 -1.21
CA CYS A 163 -8.66 15.89 -1.67
C CYS A 163 -8.12 16.89 -0.65
N ILE A 164 -8.97 17.78 -0.13
CA ILE A 164 -8.58 18.75 0.91
C ILE A 164 -8.10 18.02 2.16
N LEU A 165 -8.84 16.99 2.62
CA LEU A 165 -8.44 16.18 3.78
C LEU A 165 -7.09 15.49 3.56
N SER A 166 -6.83 14.98 2.35
CA SER A 166 -5.55 14.33 2.06
C SER A 166 -4.39 15.33 2.01
N VAL A 167 -4.62 16.55 1.51
CA VAL A 167 -3.64 17.64 1.59
C VAL A 167 -3.36 18.00 3.04
N THR A 168 -4.39 18.18 3.89
CA THR A 168 -4.20 18.54 5.30
C THR A 168 -3.49 17.45 6.09
N LEU A 169 -3.79 16.18 5.83
CA LEU A 169 -3.05 15.06 6.44
C LEU A 169 -1.58 15.06 6.00
N THR A 170 -1.31 15.33 4.72
CA THR A 170 0.06 15.38 4.19
C THR A 170 0.85 16.54 4.78
N THR A 171 0.27 17.74 4.87
CA THR A 171 0.94 18.90 5.48
C THR A 171 1.14 18.70 6.98
N THR A 172 0.16 18.11 7.67
CA THR A 172 0.28 17.76 9.09
C THR A 172 1.39 16.74 9.33
N SER A 173 1.61 15.79 8.40
CA SER A 173 2.65 14.77 8.54
C SER A 173 4.08 15.33 8.62
N ILE A 174 4.29 16.56 8.13
CA ILE A 174 5.57 17.27 8.23
C ILE A 174 5.87 17.66 9.69
N TYR A 175 4.83 17.97 10.47
CA TYR A 175 4.96 18.49 11.84
C TYR A 175 4.60 17.45 12.91
N LEU A 176 3.64 16.56 12.64
CA LEU A 176 3.02 15.62 13.58
C LEU A 176 2.82 14.25 12.92
N LEU A 177 3.93 13.59 12.54
CA LEU A 177 3.90 12.28 11.86
C LEU A 177 3.11 11.22 12.65
N GLU A 178 3.36 11.10 13.95
CA GLU A 178 2.70 10.12 14.84
C GLU A 178 1.17 10.22 14.77
N VAL A 179 0.64 11.45 14.89
CA VAL A 179 -0.80 11.71 14.84
C VAL A 179 -1.38 11.28 13.50
N VAL A 180 -0.68 11.59 12.40
CA VAL A 180 -1.13 11.20 11.05
C VAL A 180 -1.11 9.68 10.88
N LEU A 181 -0.10 8.98 11.40
CA LEU A 181 -0.04 7.52 11.35
C LEU A 181 -1.18 6.85 12.14
N VAL A 182 -1.53 7.41 13.30
CA VAL A 182 -2.70 6.96 14.09
C VAL A 182 -4.00 7.23 13.34
N VAL A 183 -4.16 8.41 12.73
CA VAL A 183 -5.33 8.72 11.90
C VAL A 183 -5.41 7.76 10.70
N LEU A 184 -4.28 7.36 10.13
CA LEU A 184 -4.24 6.43 9.01
C LEU A 184 -4.66 5.00 9.38
N LEU A 185 -4.70 4.64 10.68
CA LEU A 185 -5.26 3.36 11.17
C LEU A 185 -6.80 3.38 11.28
N LEU A 186 -7.43 4.55 11.43
CA LEU A 186 -8.88 4.70 11.57
C LEU A 186 -9.72 4.11 10.41
N PRO A 187 -9.27 4.12 9.14
CA PRO A 187 -9.94 3.43 8.03
C PRO A 187 -10.18 1.94 8.27
N TYR A 188 -9.31 1.24 9.01
CA TYR A 188 -9.46 -0.19 9.26
C TYR A 188 -10.75 -0.55 10.00
N PRO A 189 -11.01 -0.04 11.23
CA PRO A 189 -12.25 -0.33 11.94
C PRO A 189 -13.48 0.19 11.17
N LEU A 190 -13.37 1.28 10.40
CA LEU A 190 -14.46 1.77 9.56
C LEU A 190 -14.83 0.79 8.44
N VAL A 191 -13.86 0.25 7.71
CA VAL A 191 -14.10 -0.74 6.65
C VAL A 191 -14.61 -2.05 7.25
N VAL A 192 -14.06 -2.49 8.37
CA VAL A 192 -14.57 -3.67 9.11
C VAL A 192 -16.03 -3.45 9.54
N PHE A 193 -16.37 -2.27 10.06
CA PHE A 193 -17.74 -1.93 10.42
C PHE A 193 -18.69 -1.99 9.20
N PHE A 194 -18.30 -1.43 8.06
CA PHE A 194 -19.10 -1.50 6.83
C PHE A 194 -19.25 -2.94 6.32
N PHE A 195 -18.18 -3.75 6.41
CA PHE A 195 -18.22 -5.16 6.03
C PHE A 195 -19.18 -5.95 6.94
N MET A 196 -19.02 -5.84 8.27
CA MET A 196 -19.85 -6.54 9.24
C MET A 196 -21.31 -6.08 9.20
N GLY A 197 -21.55 -4.78 9.05
CA GLY A 197 -22.89 -4.22 8.86
C GLY A 197 -23.58 -4.79 7.62
N THR A 198 -22.84 -4.88 6.51
CA THR A 198 -23.35 -5.49 5.26
C THR A 198 -23.61 -6.98 5.43
N TRP A 199 -22.66 -7.73 5.99
CA TRP A 199 -22.79 -9.16 6.24
C TRP A 199 -24.02 -9.47 7.09
N LYS A 200 -24.22 -8.73 8.19
CA LYS A 200 -25.38 -8.89 9.09
C LYS A 200 -26.70 -8.52 8.43
N ALA A 201 -26.73 -7.49 7.58
CA ALA A 201 -27.91 -7.15 6.81
C ALA A 201 -28.27 -8.27 5.82
N LEU A 202 -27.25 -8.91 5.24
CA LEU A 202 -27.42 -9.94 4.22
C LEU A 202 -27.68 -11.34 4.80
N SER A 203 -27.19 -11.64 6.00
CA SER A 203 -27.44 -12.93 6.66
C SER A 203 -28.92 -13.13 7.02
N ARG A 204 -29.71 -12.05 7.05
CA ARG A 204 -31.18 -12.09 7.25
C ARG A 204 -31.94 -12.47 5.98
N THR A 205 -31.30 -12.42 4.82
CA THR A 205 -31.87 -12.89 3.54
C THR A 205 -31.41 -14.32 3.27
N SER A 206 -32.36 -15.24 3.06
CA SER A 206 -32.10 -16.68 2.90
C SER A 206 -31.21 -17.02 1.69
N VAL A 207 -31.29 -16.23 0.61
CA VAL A 207 -30.45 -16.40 -0.59
C VAL A 207 -29.99 -15.01 -1.08
N PRO A 208 -28.69 -14.68 -0.99
CA PRO A 208 -28.18 -13.41 -1.47
C PRO A 208 -28.17 -13.39 -3.01
N ARG A 209 -28.74 -12.33 -3.59
CA ARG A 209 -28.72 -12.06 -5.03
C ARG A 209 -27.29 -11.81 -5.52
N ASN A 210 -27.05 -12.01 -6.82
CA ASN A 210 -25.72 -11.80 -7.42
C ASN A 210 -25.16 -10.39 -7.11
N ASP A 211 -26.00 -9.37 -7.15
CA ASP A 211 -25.63 -7.98 -6.83
C ASP A 211 -25.17 -7.79 -5.37
N GLN A 212 -25.77 -8.53 -4.43
CA GLN A 212 -25.39 -8.45 -3.02
C GLN A 212 -24.07 -9.20 -2.75
N ARG A 213 -23.86 -10.33 -3.43
CA ARG A 213 -22.57 -11.05 -3.38
C ARG A 213 -21.44 -10.20 -3.93
N GLN A 214 -21.69 -9.49 -5.04
CA GLN A 214 -20.75 -8.54 -5.62
C GLN A 214 -20.38 -7.44 -4.61
N ILE A 215 -21.36 -6.89 -3.88
CA ILE A 215 -21.10 -5.87 -2.85
C ILE A 215 -20.23 -6.42 -1.71
N MET A 216 -20.53 -7.63 -1.21
CA MET A 216 -19.68 -8.25 -0.18
C MET A 216 -18.27 -8.53 -0.68
N ALA A 217 -18.12 -8.96 -1.94
CA ALA A 217 -16.82 -9.19 -2.56
C ALA A 217 -16.00 -7.90 -2.68
N ILE A 218 -16.64 -6.78 -3.07
CA ILE A 218 -16.01 -5.46 -3.13
C ILE A 218 -15.54 -5.03 -1.73
N LEU A 219 -16.42 -5.10 -0.72
CA LEU A 219 -16.06 -4.72 0.66
C LEU A 219 -14.96 -5.62 1.24
N GLY A 220 -15.04 -6.93 0.97
CA GLY A 220 -14.02 -7.89 1.37
C GLY A 220 -12.68 -7.63 0.68
N LEU A 221 -12.69 -7.28 -0.61
CA LEU A 221 -11.48 -6.92 -1.33
C LEU A 221 -10.84 -5.65 -0.77
N VAL A 222 -11.61 -4.59 -0.52
CA VAL A 222 -11.09 -3.36 0.11
C VAL A 222 -10.48 -3.65 1.49
N LEU A 223 -11.15 -4.49 2.29
CA LEU A 223 -10.63 -4.90 3.60
C LEU A 223 -9.30 -5.68 3.45
N CYS A 224 -9.22 -6.61 2.50
CA CYS A 224 -8.00 -7.37 2.22
C CYS A 224 -6.87 -6.45 1.74
N ILE A 225 -7.16 -5.53 0.83
CA ILE A 225 -6.19 -4.54 0.33
C ILE A 225 -5.62 -3.74 1.50
N TYR A 226 -6.48 -3.19 2.35
CA TYR A 226 -6.03 -2.41 3.50
C TYR A 226 -5.20 -3.26 4.48
N THR A 227 -5.67 -4.47 4.81
CA THR A 227 -5.01 -5.35 5.79
C THR A 227 -3.66 -5.89 5.31
N ILE A 228 -3.56 -6.26 4.03
CA ILE A 228 -2.37 -6.93 3.50
C ILE A 228 -1.39 -5.90 2.93
N LEU A 229 -1.87 -4.85 2.25
CA LEU A 229 -1.00 -3.93 1.53
C LEU A 229 -0.58 -2.71 2.36
N PHE A 230 -1.50 -2.11 3.13
CA PHE A 230 -1.22 -0.86 3.85
C PHE A 230 -0.87 -1.07 5.33
N LEU A 231 -1.67 -1.86 6.05
CA LEU A 231 -1.53 -2.06 7.49
C LEU A 231 -0.12 -2.49 7.94
N PRO A 232 0.57 -3.47 7.30
CA PRO A 232 1.91 -3.86 7.78
C PRO A 232 2.94 -2.75 7.64
N TYR A 233 2.80 -1.89 6.62
CA TYR A 233 3.67 -0.73 6.45
C TYR A 233 3.41 0.34 7.51
N ILE A 234 2.13 0.64 7.79
CA ILE A 234 1.73 1.63 8.80
C ILE A 234 2.15 1.19 10.20
N VAL A 235 1.88 -0.07 10.56
CA VAL A 235 2.27 -0.64 11.86
C VAL A 235 3.78 -0.62 12.02
N TRP A 236 4.54 -0.98 10.99
CA TRP A 236 6.00 -0.91 11.04
C TRP A 236 6.51 0.52 11.23
N LEU A 237 5.94 1.50 10.50
CA LEU A 237 6.30 2.91 10.68
C LEU A 237 6.07 3.37 12.12
N ILE A 238 4.91 3.05 12.70
CA ILE A 238 4.59 3.37 14.10
C ILE A 238 5.58 2.71 15.05
N ILE A 239 5.92 1.43 14.84
CA ILE A 239 6.87 0.73 15.70
C ILE A 239 8.25 1.40 15.65
N VAL A 240 8.74 1.75 14.47
CA VAL A 240 10.07 2.38 14.32
C VAL A 240 10.10 3.79 14.91
N ASP A 241 9.02 4.56 14.71
CA ASP A 241 8.90 5.92 15.21
C ASP A 241 8.81 5.94 16.76
N ILE A 242 7.94 5.10 17.35
CA ILE A 242 7.79 4.98 18.81
C ILE A 242 9.05 4.36 19.48
N LYS A 243 9.68 3.36 18.84
CA LYS A 243 10.84 2.65 19.43
C LYS A 243 12.17 3.39 19.26
N LEU A 244 12.19 4.53 18.58
CA LEU A 244 13.39 5.37 18.47
C LEU A 244 13.97 5.78 19.84
N SER A 245 13.21 5.60 20.94
CA SER A 245 13.61 5.99 22.29
C SER A 245 14.15 4.86 23.21
N SER A 246 14.13 3.56 22.85
CA SER A 246 14.55 2.52 23.84
C SER A 246 15.09 1.18 23.34
N VAL A 247 15.12 0.86 22.05
CA VAL A 247 15.57 -0.46 21.56
C VAL A 247 16.55 -0.34 20.41
N ASN A 248 17.70 -1.02 20.52
CA ASN A 248 18.70 -1.14 19.48
C ASN A 248 18.18 -2.09 18.38
N ILE A 249 17.40 -1.57 17.43
CA ILE A 249 16.83 -2.36 16.33
C ILE A 249 17.93 -2.63 15.29
N ASP A 250 18.13 -3.89 14.91
CA ASP A 250 19.01 -4.26 13.79
C ASP A 250 18.60 -3.52 12.51
N HIS A 251 19.44 -2.55 12.10
CA HIS A 251 19.18 -1.66 10.98
C HIS A 251 18.93 -2.43 9.67
N THR A 252 19.65 -3.55 9.47
CA THR A 252 19.52 -4.40 8.27
C THR A 252 18.17 -5.12 8.21
N SER A 253 17.68 -5.66 9.34
CA SER A 253 16.40 -6.35 9.42
C SER A 253 15.23 -5.37 9.25
N SER A 254 15.34 -4.19 9.87
CA SER A 254 14.38 -3.09 9.73
C SER A 254 14.26 -2.62 8.28
N LEU A 255 15.39 -2.48 7.58
CA LEU A 255 15.43 -2.11 6.17
C LEU A 255 14.74 -3.14 5.27
N LYS A 256 15.03 -4.44 5.46
CA LYS A 256 14.40 -5.52 4.69
C LYS A 256 12.88 -5.48 4.84
N TRP A 257 12.39 -5.30 6.06
CA TRP A 257 10.96 -5.19 6.33
C TRP A 257 10.35 -3.93 5.69
N ARG A 258 11.04 -2.78 5.77
CA ARG A 258 10.60 -1.56 5.08
C ARG A 258 10.43 -1.78 3.58
N ILE A 259 11.39 -2.45 2.95
CA ILE A 259 11.34 -2.73 1.50
C ILE A 259 10.20 -3.70 1.19
N PHE A 260 10.05 -4.77 1.96
CA PHE A 260 8.96 -5.73 1.80
C PHE A 260 7.58 -5.06 1.89
N CYS A 261 7.32 -4.31 2.96
CA CYS A 261 6.08 -3.56 3.12
C CYS A 261 5.91 -2.49 2.05
N GLY A 262 7.01 -1.84 1.64
CA GLY A 262 7.01 -0.93 0.50
C GLY A 262 6.50 -1.61 -0.77
N ILE A 263 7.00 -2.80 -1.10
CA ILE A 263 6.57 -3.59 -2.27
C ILE A 263 5.09 -3.96 -2.14
N LEU A 264 4.60 -4.33 -0.95
CA LEU A 264 3.17 -4.60 -0.73
C LEU A 264 2.30 -3.38 -1.08
N VAL A 265 2.64 -2.19 -0.58
CA VAL A 265 1.94 -0.95 -0.97
C VAL A 265 2.11 -0.67 -2.47
N ALA A 266 3.23 -1.06 -3.09
CA ALA A 266 3.47 -0.87 -4.53
C ALA A 266 2.46 -1.64 -5.40
N LEU A 267 2.01 -2.80 -4.91
CA LEU A 267 1.06 -3.65 -5.63
C LEU A 267 -0.36 -3.11 -5.58
N ASN A 268 -0.66 -2.16 -4.70
CA ASN A 268 -2.00 -1.60 -4.50
C ASN A 268 -2.75 -1.24 -5.80
N PRO A 269 -2.14 -0.52 -6.77
CA PRO A 269 -2.80 -0.16 -8.01
C PRO A 269 -3.33 -1.34 -8.83
N LEU A 270 -2.68 -2.51 -8.73
CA LEU A 270 -3.14 -3.72 -9.39
C LEU A 270 -4.41 -4.26 -8.73
N PHE A 271 -4.49 -4.18 -7.41
CA PHE A 271 -5.67 -4.59 -6.66
C PHE A 271 -6.83 -3.60 -6.79
N ASP A 272 -6.56 -2.30 -6.94
CA ASP A 272 -7.59 -1.31 -7.24
C ASP A 272 -8.12 -1.43 -8.67
N SER A 273 -7.27 -1.85 -9.59
CA SER A 273 -7.73 -2.27 -10.93
C SER A 273 -8.60 -3.52 -10.86
N LEU A 274 -8.28 -4.50 -10.00
CA LEU A 274 -9.12 -5.65 -9.73
C LEU A 274 -10.47 -5.24 -9.09
N LEU A 275 -10.45 -4.26 -8.17
CA LEU A 275 -11.64 -3.68 -7.58
C LEU A 275 -12.56 -3.08 -8.65
N TYR A 276 -12.00 -2.33 -9.60
CA TYR A 276 -12.77 -1.83 -10.75
C TYR A 276 -13.40 -2.97 -11.56
N VAL A 277 -12.63 -4.00 -11.91
CA VAL A 277 -13.15 -5.16 -12.66
C VAL A 277 -14.32 -5.78 -11.91
N LEU A 278 -14.21 -6.00 -10.59
CA LEU A 278 -15.29 -6.53 -9.77
C LEU A 278 -16.52 -5.61 -9.70
N MET A 279 -16.36 -4.30 -9.88
CA MET A 279 -17.48 -3.35 -9.91
C MET A 279 -18.22 -3.34 -11.25
N ARG A 280 -17.60 -3.83 -12.35
CA ARG A 280 -18.23 -3.85 -13.67
C ARG A 280 -19.40 -4.83 -13.70
N LYS A 281 -20.48 -4.48 -14.43
CA LYS A 281 -21.67 -5.33 -14.55
C LYS A 281 -21.35 -6.70 -15.19
N ASP A 282 -20.34 -6.77 -16.05
CA ASP A 282 -19.91 -8.02 -16.71
C ASP A 282 -19.21 -8.99 -15.76
N ALA A 283 -18.69 -8.50 -14.62
CA ALA A 283 -18.11 -9.36 -13.59
C ALA A 283 -19.16 -10.27 -12.93
N LYS A 284 -20.45 -9.96 -13.09
CA LYS A 284 -21.56 -10.84 -12.68
C LYS A 284 -21.48 -12.22 -13.34
N TYR A 285 -21.03 -12.30 -14.59
CA TYR A 285 -20.84 -13.56 -15.30
C TYR A 285 -19.59 -14.31 -14.81
N ILE A 286 -18.50 -13.58 -14.55
CA ILE A 286 -17.26 -14.14 -14.00
C ILE A 286 -17.51 -14.73 -12.60
N PHE A 287 -18.26 -14.03 -11.75
CA PHE A 287 -18.60 -14.51 -10.41
C PHE A 287 -19.53 -15.72 -10.45
N SER A 288 -20.50 -15.73 -11.37
CA SER A 288 -21.36 -16.89 -11.61
C SER A 288 -20.53 -18.10 -12.05
N ALA A 289 -19.56 -17.92 -12.96
CA ALA A 289 -18.67 -19.00 -13.40
C ALA A 289 -17.73 -19.49 -12.29
N LEU A 290 -17.09 -18.59 -11.54
CA LEU A 290 -16.19 -18.95 -10.44
C LEU A 290 -16.94 -19.73 -9.35
N PHE A 291 -18.09 -19.24 -8.89
CA PHE A 291 -18.87 -19.91 -7.86
C PHE A 291 -19.61 -21.15 -8.36
N CYS A 292 -20.02 -21.21 -9.63
CA CYS A 292 -20.56 -22.45 -10.21
C CYS A 292 -19.46 -23.53 -10.28
N CYS A 293 -18.22 -23.17 -10.63
CA CYS A 293 -17.08 -24.07 -10.56
C CYS A 293 -16.73 -24.45 -9.11
N PHE A 294 -16.80 -23.54 -8.13
CA PHE A 294 -16.60 -23.88 -6.72
C PHE A 294 -17.72 -24.74 -6.14
N TYR A 295 -18.97 -24.53 -6.57
CA TYR A 295 -20.11 -25.37 -6.19
C TYR A 295 -19.98 -26.77 -6.80
N LYS A 296 -19.66 -26.85 -8.10
CA LYS A 296 -19.38 -28.11 -8.79
C LYS A 296 -18.18 -28.87 -8.20
N ARG A 297 -17.13 -28.14 -7.81
CA ARG A 297 -15.95 -28.71 -7.13
C ARG A 297 -16.23 -29.14 -5.68
N ARG A 298 -17.30 -28.66 -5.06
CA ARG A 298 -17.73 -29.10 -3.72
C ARG A 298 -18.58 -30.37 -3.79
N GLU A 299 -19.44 -30.52 -4.80
CA GLU A 299 -20.14 -31.79 -5.06
C GLU A 299 -19.16 -32.91 -5.42
N GLU A 300 -18.14 -32.62 -6.24
CA GLU A 300 -17.11 -33.60 -6.64
C GLU A 300 -16.20 -34.06 -5.48
N ASN A 301 -16.11 -33.29 -4.39
CA ASN A 301 -15.36 -33.65 -3.18
C ASN A 301 -16.25 -34.22 -2.05
N THR A 302 -17.56 -34.33 -2.25
CA THR A 302 -18.50 -34.91 -1.26
C THR A 302 -19.09 -36.25 -1.71
N ASP A 303 -18.48 -36.91 -2.71
CA ASP A 303 -18.83 -38.27 -3.11
C ASP A 303 -17.75 -39.27 -2.66
N PRO A 304 -17.73 -39.70 -1.39
CA PRO A 304 -16.94 -40.84 -1.00
C PRO A 304 -17.64 -42.09 -1.54
N THR A 305 -17.04 -42.67 -2.58
CA THR A 305 -16.92 -44.13 -2.80
C THR A 305 -17.98 -44.95 -2.06
N ASN A 306 -19.06 -45.32 -2.74
CA ASN A 306 -19.81 -46.55 -2.49
C ASN A 306 -20.95 -46.72 -3.50
N VAL A 307 -20.73 -47.44 -4.60
CA VAL A 307 -21.67 -48.45 -5.12
C VAL A 307 -20.87 -49.51 -5.89
N THR A 308 -20.56 -50.59 -5.15
CA THR A 308 -20.58 -52.01 -5.56
C THR A 308 -20.50 -52.36 -7.05
N GLU A 309 -19.43 -53.09 -7.39
CA GLU A 309 -19.43 -54.10 -8.45
C GLU A 309 -20.58 -55.09 -8.24
N ALA A 310 -21.53 -55.10 -9.16
CA ALA A 310 -22.40 -56.22 -9.41
C ALA A 310 -22.62 -56.36 -10.92
N GLN A 311 -22.20 -57.51 -11.45
CA GLN A 311 -22.55 -58.14 -12.74
C GLN A 311 -21.82 -57.52 -13.94
N VAL A 312 -20.99 -58.25 -14.70
CA VAL A 312 -21.19 -59.57 -15.36
C VAL A 312 -19.88 -60.36 -15.42
#